data_AF-A0A8H3G4R4-F1
#
_entry.id   AF-A0A8H3G4R4-F1
#
_cell.length_a   1.000
_cell.length_b   1.000
_cell.length_c   1.000
_cell.angle_alpha   90.00
_cell.angle_beta   90.00
_cell.angle_gamma   90.00
#
_symmetry.space_group_name_H-M   'P 1'
#
loop_
_entity.id
_entity.type
_entity.pdbx_description
1 polymer ?
#
loop_
_entity_poly.entity_id
_entity_poly.type
_entity_poly.pdbx_seq_one_letter_code
_entity_poly.pdbx_strand_id
1 'polypeptide(L)'
;MYAPPYIFFHSRQGFRWKDGVDPTLKNLNSLNDASTDLLPSLTINVSQPNALLNWLNTNDASLITDLFIFVDAVVSCSPSPREWCLLFDKLRLEATNLRTVRVLWDADGYWGMQKPRITVDAEHVGLGRSVIFVRGLAQLKVKESLKISGLYAKGWPQYLEEKMGLKPIEDTLSDYDKQRLLDYQNYKRRLNPWVDTEDDSLLYGELDWDSLLKNLEMQRH
;
A
#
# COMPACT_ATOMS: atom_id res chain seq x y z
N MET A 1 -12.26 4.88 -24.01
CA MET A 1 -11.31 5.73 -23.27
C MET A 1 -10.07 4.91 -22.98
N TYR A 2 -8.90 5.27 -23.50
CA TYR A 2 -7.68 4.81 -22.85
C TYR A 2 -7.54 5.63 -21.58
N ALA A 3 -7.81 4.96 -20.45
CA ALA A 3 -7.53 5.49 -19.13
C ALA A 3 -6.00 5.71 -19.00
N PRO A 4 -5.55 6.56 -18.05
CA PRO A 4 -4.15 7.00 -17.91
C PRO A 4 -3.14 5.85 -18.07
N PRO A 5 -1.91 6.09 -18.54
CA PRO A 5 -0.90 5.04 -18.49
C PRO A 5 -0.78 4.48 -17.07
N TYR A 6 -0.79 3.14 -16.97
CA TYR A 6 -0.69 2.42 -15.71
C TYR A 6 0.64 1.67 -15.65
N ILE A 7 1.35 1.82 -14.52
CA ILE A 7 2.53 1.04 -14.20
C ILE A 7 2.22 0.18 -12.98
N PHE A 8 2.57 -1.09 -13.05
CA PHE A 8 2.40 -2.05 -11.96
C PHE A 8 3.75 -2.43 -11.33
N PHE A 9 3.83 -2.30 -10.02
CA PHE A 9 4.95 -2.71 -9.16
C PHE A 9 4.47 -3.86 -8.25
N HIS A 10 4.35 -5.05 -8.84
CA HIS A 10 3.85 -6.26 -8.16
C HIS A 10 4.90 -7.35 -7.95
N SER A 11 6.07 -7.22 -8.58
CA SER A 11 7.24 -8.07 -8.34
C SER A 11 8.22 -7.35 -7.42
N ARG A 12 9.04 -8.11 -6.67
CA ARG A 12 10.08 -7.54 -5.80
C ARG A 12 11.08 -6.66 -6.56
N GLN A 13 11.19 -6.85 -7.88
CA GLN A 13 12.05 -6.09 -8.77
C GLN A 13 11.31 -5.73 -10.04
N GLY A 14 11.56 -4.52 -10.55
CA GLY A 14 11.04 -4.03 -11.81
C GLY A 14 9.57 -3.61 -11.77
N PHE A 15 9.03 -3.37 -12.96
CA PHE A 15 7.65 -2.97 -13.16
C PHE A 15 7.15 -3.50 -14.50
N ARG A 16 5.84 -3.47 -14.70
CA ARG A 16 5.23 -3.72 -16.01
C ARG A 16 4.24 -2.63 -16.36
N TRP A 17 4.14 -2.32 -17.64
CA TRP A 17 3.08 -1.46 -18.17
C TRP A 17 1.79 -2.24 -18.30
N LYS A 18 0.65 -1.54 -18.22
CA LYS A 18 -0.62 -2.10 -18.69
C LYS A 18 -0.62 -2.32 -20.19
N ASP A 19 -1.39 -3.31 -20.63
CA ASP A 19 -1.63 -3.55 -22.03
C ASP A 19 -2.29 -2.33 -22.69
N GLY A 20 -1.85 -2.03 -23.91
CA GLY A 20 -2.34 -0.89 -24.69
C GLY A 20 -1.71 0.47 -24.35
N VAL A 21 -0.75 0.56 -23.43
CA VAL A 21 0.04 1.81 -23.23
C VAL A 21 0.87 2.13 -24.48
N ASP A 22 0.95 3.42 -24.80
CA ASP A 22 1.72 3.97 -25.93
C ASP A 22 3.16 3.42 -25.94
N PRO A 23 3.62 2.81 -27.04
CA PRO A 23 4.98 2.26 -27.15
C PRO A 23 6.09 3.29 -26.93
N THR A 24 5.84 4.57 -27.23
CA THR A 24 6.82 5.65 -27.04
C THR A 24 7.22 5.78 -25.59
N LEU A 25 6.24 5.74 -24.66
CA LEU A 25 6.51 5.77 -23.22
C LEU A 25 7.31 4.56 -22.75
N LYS A 26 7.11 3.39 -23.36
CA LYS A 26 7.81 2.15 -23.00
C LYS A 26 9.29 2.15 -23.41
N ASN A 27 9.63 2.94 -24.42
CA ASN A 27 10.99 3.04 -24.95
C ASN A 27 11.82 4.15 -24.28
N LEU A 28 11.23 4.93 -23.37
CA LEU A 28 11.95 5.94 -22.60
C LEU A 28 12.79 5.28 -21.50
N ASN A 29 14.01 5.79 -21.30
CA ASN A 29 14.87 5.39 -20.19
C ASN A 29 14.36 5.93 -18.84
N SER A 30 13.62 7.04 -18.88
CA SER A 30 12.96 7.69 -17.74
C SER A 30 11.75 8.47 -18.26
N LEU A 31 10.71 8.61 -17.44
CA LEU A 31 9.52 9.39 -17.79
C LEU A 31 9.69 10.90 -17.58
N ASN A 32 10.83 11.35 -17.06
CA ASN A 32 11.09 12.76 -16.76
C ASN A 32 10.97 13.67 -18.00
N ASP A 33 11.33 13.14 -19.16
CA ASP A 33 11.30 13.85 -20.44
C ASP A 33 10.08 13.48 -21.29
N ALA A 34 9.12 12.74 -20.74
CA ALA A 34 7.90 12.39 -21.45
C ALA A 34 7.10 13.67 -21.77
N SER A 35 6.68 13.81 -23.03
CA SER A 35 5.78 14.90 -23.42
C SER A 35 4.51 14.85 -22.59
N THR A 36 4.04 16.00 -22.12
CA THR A 36 2.77 16.15 -21.39
C THR A 36 1.58 15.64 -22.20
N ASP A 37 1.67 15.65 -23.53
CA ASP A 37 0.62 15.10 -24.42
C ASP A 37 0.52 13.58 -24.32
N LEU A 38 1.65 12.91 -24.05
CA LEU A 38 1.73 11.45 -23.89
C LEU A 38 1.48 11.02 -22.44
N LEU A 39 1.82 11.88 -21.49
CA LEU A 39 1.72 11.62 -20.05
C LEU A 39 0.93 12.73 -19.33
N PRO A 40 -0.35 12.96 -19.66
CA PRO A 40 -1.17 13.97 -18.98
C PRO A 40 -1.49 13.58 -17.53
N SER A 41 -1.42 12.29 -17.23
CA SER A 41 -1.58 11.69 -15.90
C SER A 41 -0.85 10.35 -15.84
N LEU A 42 -0.51 9.88 -14.65
CA LEU A 42 0.18 8.61 -14.43
C LEU A 42 -0.43 7.90 -13.23
N THR A 43 -0.96 6.71 -13.48
CA THR A 43 -1.45 5.84 -12.41
C THR A 43 -0.41 4.79 -12.06
N ILE A 44 -0.01 4.78 -10.79
CA ILE A 44 0.87 3.75 -10.23
C ILE A 44 0.03 2.76 -9.44
N ASN A 45 0.18 1.48 -9.74
CA ASN A 45 -0.37 0.39 -8.97
C ASN A 45 0.79 -0.36 -8.29
N VAL A 46 0.78 -0.41 -6.96
CA VAL A 46 1.89 -0.93 -6.17
C VAL A 46 1.41 -1.93 -5.13
N SER A 47 2.05 -3.10 -5.11
CA SER A 47 2.01 -4.03 -3.97
C SER A 47 3.41 -4.35 -3.43
N GLN A 48 4.45 -3.92 -4.12
CA GLN A 48 5.85 -4.07 -3.75
C GLN A 48 6.50 -2.67 -3.64
N PRO A 49 6.50 -2.04 -2.45
CA PRO A 49 6.90 -0.65 -2.26
C PRO A 49 8.36 -0.40 -2.61
N ASN A 50 9.26 -1.36 -2.36
CA ASN A 50 10.68 -1.25 -2.70
C ASN A 50 10.90 -1.14 -4.21
N ALA A 51 10.10 -1.84 -5.03
CA ALA A 51 10.23 -1.77 -6.48
C ALA A 51 9.89 -0.38 -7.01
N LEU A 52 8.82 0.24 -6.48
CA LEU A 52 8.48 1.62 -6.79
C LEU A 52 9.51 2.60 -6.25
N LEU A 53 9.95 2.42 -5.00
CA LEU A 53 10.97 3.26 -4.38
C LEU A 53 12.27 3.28 -5.22
N ASN A 54 12.71 2.12 -5.69
CA ASN A 54 13.88 2.00 -6.57
C ASN A 54 13.67 2.69 -7.92
N TRP A 55 12.49 2.58 -8.51
CA TRP A 55 12.16 3.25 -9.78
C TRP A 55 12.15 4.78 -9.64
N LEU A 56 11.69 5.29 -8.49
CA LEU A 56 11.71 6.71 -8.15
C LEU A 56 13.12 7.28 -7.87
N ASN A 57 14.18 6.46 -7.92
CA ASN A 57 15.55 6.98 -7.87
C ASN A 57 15.98 7.59 -9.22
N THR A 58 15.29 7.27 -10.31
CA THR A 58 15.61 7.76 -11.67
C THR A 58 14.42 8.44 -12.36
N ASN A 59 13.24 8.44 -11.72
CA ASN A 59 12.02 9.04 -12.23
C ASN A 59 11.44 10.01 -11.21
N ASP A 60 10.91 11.13 -11.69
CA ASP A 60 10.32 12.18 -10.88
C ASP A 60 8.96 11.72 -10.33
N ALA A 61 8.86 11.67 -9.00
CA ALA A 61 7.62 11.33 -8.31
C ALA A 61 6.50 12.34 -8.58
N SER A 62 6.83 13.58 -8.98
CA SER A 62 5.85 14.60 -9.34
C SER A 62 5.00 14.23 -10.55
N LEU A 63 5.42 13.25 -11.36
CA LEU A 63 4.63 12.73 -12.48
C LEU A 63 3.43 11.89 -12.00
N ILE A 64 3.47 11.34 -10.79
CA ILE A 64 2.42 10.48 -10.26
C ILE A 64 1.19 11.32 -9.92
N THR A 65 0.06 11.04 -10.58
CA THR A 65 -1.22 11.68 -10.28
C THR A 65 -2.13 10.77 -9.47
N ASP A 66 -2.05 9.46 -9.67
CA ASP A 66 -2.94 8.49 -9.04
C ASP A 66 -2.14 7.32 -8.49
N LEU A 67 -2.37 6.96 -7.23
CA LEU A 67 -1.69 5.85 -6.57
C LEU A 67 -2.71 4.83 -6.08
N PHE A 68 -2.57 3.59 -6.54
CA PHE A 68 -3.30 2.45 -6.02
C PHE A 68 -2.35 1.55 -5.22
N ILE A 69 -2.62 1.41 -3.93
CA ILE A 69 -1.89 0.59 -2.99
C ILE A 69 -2.68 -0.71 -2.79
N PHE A 70 -2.10 -1.82 -3.23
CA PHE A 70 -2.62 -3.15 -2.98
C PHE A 70 -1.78 -3.83 -1.90
N VAL A 71 -2.37 -4.05 -0.73
CA VAL A 71 -1.71 -4.75 0.37
C VAL A 71 -2.12 -6.20 0.31
N ASP A 72 -1.17 -7.07 -0.05
CA ASP A 72 -1.39 -8.50 -0.24
C ASP A 72 -1.58 -9.24 1.10
N ALA A 73 -2.46 -10.25 1.09
CA ALA A 73 -2.74 -11.11 2.23
C ALA A 73 -1.63 -12.15 2.51
N VAL A 74 -0.73 -12.40 1.56
CA VAL A 74 0.23 -13.53 1.59
C VAL A 74 1.55 -13.19 2.29
N VAL A 75 1.72 -13.71 3.51
CA VAL A 75 2.87 -13.45 4.41
C VAL A 75 4.24 -13.68 3.75
N SER A 76 4.41 -14.73 2.95
CA SER A 76 5.73 -15.17 2.47
C SER A 76 6.44 -14.15 1.56
N CYS A 77 5.70 -13.18 1.03
CA CYS A 77 6.25 -12.11 0.18
C CYS A 77 5.64 -10.73 0.45
N SER A 78 4.84 -10.57 1.50
CA SER A 78 4.21 -9.29 1.84
C SER A 78 5.25 -8.31 2.39
N PRO A 79 5.31 -7.07 1.86
CA PRO A 79 6.18 -6.05 2.40
C PRO A 79 5.78 -5.67 3.83
N SER A 80 6.78 -5.46 4.67
CA SER A 80 6.62 -4.97 6.04
C SER A 80 6.04 -3.53 6.07
N PRO A 81 5.41 -3.12 7.18
CA PRO A 81 4.99 -1.73 7.39
C PRO A 81 6.11 -0.72 7.16
N ARG A 82 7.34 -1.07 7.55
CA ARG A 82 8.52 -0.20 7.41
C ARG A 82 8.89 0.05 5.95
N GLU A 83 8.83 -0.97 5.10
CA GLU A 83 9.08 -0.81 3.66
C GLU A 83 8.05 0.13 3.01
N TRP A 84 6.78 0.04 3.43
CA TRP A 84 5.76 0.99 3.03
C TRP A 84 6.03 2.42 3.52
N CYS A 85 6.44 2.59 4.78
CA CYS A 85 6.78 3.91 5.32
C CYS A 85 7.92 4.58 4.54
N LEU A 86 8.95 3.84 4.12
CA LEU A 86 10.03 4.39 3.31
C LEU A 86 9.51 4.93 1.96
N LEU A 87 8.60 4.21 1.32
CA LEU A 87 7.93 4.70 0.11
C LEU A 87 7.08 5.94 0.41
N PHE A 88 6.28 5.93 1.48
CA PHE A 88 5.42 7.06 1.83
C PHE A 88 6.21 8.32 2.16
N ASP A 89 7.36 8.20 2.83
CA ASP A 89 8.24 9.34 3.11
C ASP A 89 8.75 9.98 1.81
N LYS A 90 9.18 9.17 0.84
CA LYS A 90 9.60 9.66 -0.48
C LYS A 90 8.45 10.36 -1.21
N LEU A 91 7.29 9.70 -1.29
CA LEU A 91 6.11 10.25 -1.97
C LEU A 91 5.59 11.54 -1.30
N ARG A 92 5.60 11.62 0.03
CA ARG A 92 5.21 12.84 0.77
C ARG A 92 6.07 14.05 0.39
N LEU A 93 7.36 13.82 0.15
CA LEU A 93 8.32 14.87 -0.18
C LEU A 93 8.27 15.24 -1.66
N GLU A 94 8.15 14.24 -2.55
CA GLU A 94 8.42 14.42 -3.97
C GLU A 94 7.17 14.34 -4.87
N ALA A 95 6.12 13.60 -4.49
CA ALA A 95 4.93 13.41 -5.31
C ALA A 95 3.95 14.60 -5.23
N THR A 96 4.40 15.76 -5.69
CA THR A 96 3.68 17.04 -5.56
C THR A 96 2.37 17.13 -6.36
N ASN A 97 2.12 16.21 -7.29
CA ASN A 97 0.88 16.17 -8.10
C ASN A 97 -0.06 15.01 -7.76
N LEU A 98 0.15 14.32 -6.63
CA LEU A 98 -0.72 13.23 -6.21
C LEU A 98 -2.15 13.71 -5.93
N ARG A 99 -3.10 13.29 -6.75
CA ARG A 99 -4.52 13.67 -6.70
C ARG A 99 -5.35 12.63 -5.99
N THR A 100 -5.19 11.37 -6.38
CA THR A 100 -6.01 10.27 -5.89
C THR A 100 -5.15 9.21 -5.25
N VAL A 101 -5.55 8.76 -4.06
CA VAL A 101 -5.02 7.55 -3.44
C VAL A 101 -6.15 6.56 -3.26
N ARG A 102 -5.91 5.31 -3.62
CA ARG A 102 -6.82 4.19 -3.36
C ARG A 102 -6.04 3.08 -2.65
N VAL A 103 -6.58 2.56 -1.57
CA VAL A 103 -5.98 1.49 -0.79
C VAL A 103 -6.92 0.30 -0.73
N LEU A 104 -6.41 -0.86 -1.08
CA LEU A 104 -7.08 -2.15 -0.95
C LEU A 104 -6.27 -3.01 0.00
N TRP A 105 -6.80 -3.23 1.21
CA TRP A 105 -6.26 -4.19 2.15
C TRP A 105 -6.84 -5.57 1.84
N ASP A 106 -6.11 -6.36 1.06
CA ASP A 106 -6.48 -7.74 0.85
C ASP A 106 -6.24 -8.53 2.13
N ALA A 107 -7.19 -9.37 2.50
CA ALA A 107 -6.96 -10.34 3.55
C ALA A 107 -7.85 -11.54 3.27
N ASP A 108 -7.23 -12.70 3.28
CA ASP A 108 -7.91 -13.97 3.36
C ASP A 108 -7.52 -14.65 4.68
N GLY A 109 -8.50 -15.13 5.41
CA GLY A 109 -8.32 -15.62 6.77
C GLY A 109 -9.62 -16.16 7.35
N TYR A 110 -9.51 -17.15 8.24
CA TYR A 110 -10.65 -17.85 8.82
C TYR A 110 -11.35 -16.97 9.87
N TRP A 111 -12.27 -16.12 9.41
CA TRP A 111 -13.10 -15.29 10.27
C TRP A 111 -14.46 -15.98 10.46
N GLY A 112 -14.62 -16.69 11.58
CA GLY A 112 -15.91 -17.25 12.01
C GLY A 112 -16.16 -18.75 11.77
N MET A 113 -15.30 -19.46 11.05
CA MET A 113 -15.37 -20.93 10.93
C MET A 113 -14.18 -21.61 11.60
N GLN A 114 -14.46 -22.73 12.27
CA GLN A 114 -13.53 -23.48 13.14
C GLN A 114 -12.12 -23.56 12.57
N LYS A 115 -11.11 -23.27 13.42
CA LYS A 115 -9.69 -23.50 13.11
C LYS A 115 -9.51 -24.92 12.54
N PRO A 116 -8.91 -25.10 11.34
CA PRO A 116 -8.47 -26.42 10.93
C PRO A 116 -7.50 -26.95 11.99
N ARG A 117 -7.66 -28.21 12.38
CA ARG A 117 -6.86 -28.84 13.45
C ARG A 117 -5.37 -29.00 13.10
N ILE A 118 -4.95 -28.59 11.90
CA ILE A 118 -3.59 -28.77 11.39
C ILE A 118 -3.28 -27.62 10.42
N THR A 119 -2.56 -26.59 10.87
CA THR A 119 -1.46 -25.91 10.15
C THR A 119 -0.91 -24.80 11.05
N VAL A 120 0.42 -24.70 11.11
CA VAL A 120 1.16 -23.82 12.02
C VAL A 120 1.37 -22.40 11.43
N ASP A 121 0.93 -22.12 10.20
CA ASP A 121 1.46 -20.96 9.45
C ASP A 121 0.42 -20.00 8.83
N ALA A 122 -0.84 -19.97 9.30
CA ALA A 122 -1.92 -19.21 8.64
C ALA A 122 -2.23 -17.83 9.28
N GLU A 123 -1.26 -17.13 9.85
CA GLU A 123 -1.42 -15.74 10.30
C GLU A 123 -1.29 -14.78 9.11
N HIS A 124 -2.34 -14.72 8.29
CA HIS A 124 -2.44 -13.82 7.13
C HIS A 124 -2.71 -12.38 7.61
N VAL A 125 -1.77 -11.46 7.40
CA VAL A 125 -1.83 -10.08 7.92
C VAL A 125 -1.64 -9.07 6.78
N GLY A 126 -2.71 -8.81 6.02
CA GLY A 126 -2.72 -7.78 4.97
C GLY A 126 -2.72 -6.34 5.48
N LEU A 127 -1.83 -6.00 6.43
CA LEU A 127 -1.58 -4.71 7.11
C LEU A 127 -2.81 -3.87 7.54
N GLY A 128 -4.03 -4.41 7.44
CA GLY A 128 -5.28 -3.73 7.81
C GLY A 128 -5.36 -3.35 9.29
N ARG A 129 -4.48 -3.92 10.10
CA ARG A 129 -4.29 -3.65 11.54
C ARG A 129 -2.97 -2.96 11.87
N SER A 130 -2.13 -2.69 10.88
CA SER A 130 -0.85 -2.01 11.12
C SER A 130 -1.10 -0.52 11.37
N VAL A 131 -0.79 -0.09 12.59
CA VAL A 131 -0.78 1.31 13.02
C VAL A 131 0.38 2.03 12.34
N ILE A 132 1.54 1.38 12.20
CA ILE A 132 2.70 1.95 11.50
C ILE A 132 2.34 2.30 10.05
N PHE A 133 1.71 1.36 9.33
CA PHE A 133 1.29 1.56 7.95
C PHE A 133 0.30 2.72 7.82
N VAL A 134 -0.79 2.73 8.61
CA VAL A 134 -1.83 3.77 8.49
C VAL A 134 -1.30 5.15 8.88
N ARG A 135 -0.40 5.22 9.87
CA ARG A 135 0.26 6.47 10.26
C ARG A 135 1.17 7.01 9.16
N GLY A 136 1.89 6.13 8.46
CA GLY A 136 2.71 6.51 7.29
C GLY A 136 1.84 6.98 6.12
N LEU A 137 0.79 6.21 5.78
CA LEU A 137 -0.16 6.55 4.73
C LEU A 137 -0.79 7.94 4.94
N ALA A 138 -1.15 8.25 6.18
CA ALA A 138 -1.76 9.52 6.57
C ALA A 138 -0.86 10.75 6.35
N GLN A 139 0.42 10.56 6.05
CA GLN A 139 1.34 11.67 5.77
C GLN A 139 1.37 12.08 4.30
N LEU A 140 0.74 11.31 3.41
CA LEU A 140 0.70 11.65 1.99
C LEU A 140 -0.08 12.94 1.75
N LYS A 141 0.40 13.76 0.81
CA LYS A 141 -0.24 15.02 0.41
C LYS A 141 -1.15 14.78 -0.80
N VAL A 142 -2.36 14.29 -0.53
CA VAL A 142 -3.35 13.93 -1.55
C VAL A 142 -4.28 15.12 -1.79
N LYS A 143 -4.53 15.47 -3.06
CA LYS A 143 -5.27 16.70 -3.40
C LYS A 143 -6.79 16.52 -3.55
N GLU A 144 -7.26 15.38 -4.04
CA GLU A 144 -8.65 15.25 -4.53
C GLU A 144 -9.44 14.16 -3.80
N SER A 145 -8.92 12.93 -3.73
CA SER A 145 -9.70 11.84 -3.15
C SER A 145 -8.88 10.73 -2.52
N LEU A 146 -9.45 10.15 -1.46
CA LEU A 146 -8.96 8.95 -0.80
C LEU A 146 -10.04 7.87 -0.84
N LYS A 147 -9.72 6.73 -1.44
CA LYS A 147 -10.60 5.55 -1.49
C LYS A 147 -10.00 4.42 -0.67
N ILE A 148 -10.85 3.72 0.07
CA ILE A 148 -10.45 2.61 0.92
C ILE A 148 -11.36 1.40 0.67
N SER A 149 -10.79 0.21 0.79
CA SER A 149 -11.49 -1.04 0.54
C SER A 149 -10.76 -2.22 1.17
N GLY A 150 -11.45 -3.35 1.30
CA GLY A 150 -10.89 -4.56 1.90
C GLY A 150 -11.00 -4.56 3.43
N LEU A 151 -10.10 -5.26 4.10
CA LEU A 151 -10.18 -5.52 5.54
C LEU A 151 -9.23 -4.61 6.32
N TYR A 152 -9.78 -3.59 6.96
CA TYR A 152 -9.04 -2.62 7.78
C TYR A 152 -9.72 -2.40 9.13
N ALA A 153 -8.94 -1.97 10.11
CA ALA A 153 -9.42 -1.72 11.44
C ALA A 153 -10.34 -0.49 11.51
N LYS A 154 -11.33 -0.56 12.42
CA LYS A 154 -12.48 0.35 12.49
C LYS A 154 -12.11 1.84 12.60
N GLY A 155 -10.98 2.17 13.22
CA GLY A 155 -10.55 3.55 13.41
C GLY A 155 -9.89 4.19 12.19
N TRP A 156 -9.56 3.42 11.13
CA TRP A 156 -8.71 3.87 10.05
C TRP A 156 -9.38 4.97 9.22
N PRO A 157 -10.68 4.85 8.85
CA PRO A 157 -11.34 5.91 8.09
C PRO A 157 -11.33 7.26 8.82
N GLN A 158 -11.69 7.26 10.11
CA GLN A 158 -11.74 8.47 10.92
C GLN A 158 -10.34 9.08 11.12
N TYR A 159 -9.32 8.24 11.36
CA TYR A 159 -7.95 8.70 11.49
C TYR A 159 -7.42 9.34 10.20
N LEU A 160 -7.67 8.70 9.04
CA LEU A 160 -7.26 9.21 7.74
C LEU A 160 -7.99 10.52 7.39
N GLU A 161 -9.28 10.62 7.69
CA GLU A 161 -10.06 11.86 7.53
C GLU A 161 -9.43 13.02 8.30
N GLU A 162 -9.11 12.81 9.59
CA GLU A 162 -8.51 13.85 10.43
C GLU A 162 -7.12 14.27 9.93
N LYS A 163 -6.27 13.31 9.57
CA LYS A 163 -4.87 13.60 9.22
C LYS A 163 -4.68 14.12 7.80
N MET A 164 -5.50 13.67 6.87
CA MET A 164 -5.37 14.03 5.45
C MET A 164 -6.32 15.14 5.04
N GLY A 165 -7.32 15.48 5.87
CA GLY A 165 -8.36 16.46 5.54
C GLY A 165 -9.29 16.00 4.42
N LEU A 166 -9.28 14.70 4.10
CA LEU A 166 -10.07 14.08 3.05
C LEU A 166 -10.89 12.95 3.64
N LYS A 167 -12.21 13.03 3.52
CA LYS A 167 -13.10 11.94 3.93
C LYS A 167 -12.87 10.70 3.06
N PRO A 168 -12.42 9.56 3.62
CA PRO A 168 -12.24 8.34 2.85
C PRO A 168 -13.59 7.86 2.29
N ILE A 169 -13.59 7.46 1.03
CA ILE A 169 -14.74 6.84 0.37
C ILE A 169 -14.51 5.33 0.38
N GLU A 170 -15.40 4.59 1.00
CA GLU A 170 -15.41 3.13 0.90
C GLU A 170 -15.86 2.74 -0.50
N ASP A 171 -15.04 1.98 -1.24
CA ASP A 171 -15.48 1.44 -2.52
C ASP A 171 -16.62 0.45 -2.32
N THR A 172 -17.48 0.32 -3.34
CA THR A 172 -18.66 -0.55 -3.30
C THR A 172 -18.25 -2.00 -3.03
N LEU A 173 -18.41 -2.43 -1.78
CA LEU A 173 -18.23 -3.81 -1.35
C LEU A 173 -19.50 -4.63 -1.64
N SER A 174 -19.31 -5.90 -2.00
CA SER A 174 -20.42 -6.86 -1.99
C SER A 174 -20.96 -7.01 -0.54
N ASP A 175 -22.20 -7.46 -0.37
CA ASP A 175 -22.73 -7.67 0.99
C ASP A 175 -21.93 -8.74 1.76
N TYR A 176 -21.34 -9.70 1.05
CA TYR A 176 -20.41 -10.67 1.61
C TYR A 176 -19.15 -9.98 2.18
N ASP A 177 -18.53 -9.07 1.43
CA ASP A 177 -17.34 -8.36 1.87
C ASP A 177 -17.61 -7.38 3.02
N LYS A 178 -18.81 -6.77 3.06
CA LYS A 178 -19.24 -5.94 4.21
C LYS A 178 -19.28 -6.75 5.50
N GLN A 179 -19.86 -7.96 5.46
CA GLN A 179 -19.91 -8.82 6.64
C GLN A 179 -18.50 -9.21 7.10
N ARG A 180 -17.60 -9.54 6.15
CA ARG A 180 -16.20 -9.85 6.47
C ARG A 180 -15.48 -8.66 7.12
N LEU A 181 -15.69 -7.45 6.62
CA LEU A 181 -15.14 -6.24 7.22
C LEU A 181 -15.67 -6.03 8.65
N LEU A 182 -16.96 -6.23 8.88
CA LEU A 182 -17.56 -6.12 10.21
C LEU A 182 -16.95 -7.15 11.18
N ASP A 183 -16.81 -8.41 10.75
CA ASP A 183 -16.21 -9.46 11.58
C ASP A 183 -14.74 -9.15 11.89
N TYR A 184 -13.98 -8.68 10.90
CA TYR A 184 -12.60 -8.24 11.06
C TYR A 184 -12.48 -7.09 12.07
N GLN A 185 -13.37 -6.10 11.98
CA GLN A 185 -13.40 -4.95 12.89
C GLN A 185 -13.88 -5.30 14.30
N ASN A 186 -14.67 -6.36 14.46
CA ASN A 186 -15.19 -6.83 15.74
C ASN A 186 -14.19 -7.74 16.49
N TYR A 187 -13.23 -8.36 15.79
CA TYR A 187 -12.22 -9.22 16.41
C TYR A 187 -11.23 -8.38 17.26
N LYS A 188 -11.47 -8.39 18.57
CA LYS A 188 -10.73 -7.76 19.70
C LYS A 188 -10.15 -6.34 19.49
N ARG A 189 -10.68 -5.45 20.33
CA ARG A 189 -10.33 -4.04 20.58
C ARG A 189 -8.91 -3.85 21.11
N ARG A 190 -8.16 -2.96 20.47
CA ARG A 190 -7.43 -1.78 21.03
C ARG A 190 -6.29 -1.39 20.07
N LEU A 191 -6.65 -1.04 18.82
CA LEU A 191 -5.71 -0.32 17.98
C LEU A 191 -6.21 1.11 17.87
N ASN A 192 -5.41 2.03 18.36
CA ASN A 192 -5.68 3.45 18.46
C ASN A 192 -4.53 4.18 17.75
N PRO A 193 -4.65 4.49 16.45
CA PRO A 193 -3.57 5.13 15.71
C PRO A 193 -3.23 6.55 16.20
N TRP A 194 -4.04 7.14 17.08
CA TRP A 194 -3.72 8.42 17.74
C TRP A 194 -2.71 8.27 18.89
N VAL A 195 -2.65 7.11 19.53
CA VAL A 195 -1.81 6.85 20.72
C VAL A 195 -0.74 5.83 20.42
N ASP A 196 -1.11 4.75 19.75
CA ASP A 196 -0.21 3.64 19.44
C ASP A 196 0.80 4.09 18.37
N THR A 197 2.06 3.70 18.58
CA THR A 197 3.19 4.02 17.69
C THR A 197 3.86 2.78 17.11
N GLU A 198 3.46 1.61 17.60
CA GLU A 198 3.99 0.31 17.21
C GLU A 198 2.82 -0.62 16.91
N ASP A 199 3.06 -1.60 16.03
CA ASP A 199 2.10 -2.68 15.80
C ASP A 199 2.18 -3.67 16.98
N ASP A 200 1.04 -4.27 17.36
CA ASP A 200 1.00 -5.29 18.40
C ASP A 200 1.96 -6.44 18.04
N SER A 201 2.86 -6.84 18.95
CA SER A 201 3.93 -7.81 18.68
C SER A 201 3.40 -9.21 18.30
N LEU A 202 2.10 -9.44 18.52
CA LEU A 202 1.37 -10.64 18.10
C LEU A 202 0.95 -10.62 16.62
N LEU A 203 1.17 -9.53 15.87
CA LEU A 203 0.85 -9.43 14.44
C LEU A 203 1.97 -9.93 13.54
N TYR A 204 3.20 -10.05 14.05
CA TYR A 204 4.35 -10.55 13.32
C TYR A 204 5.12 -11.44 14.30
N GLY A 205 4.89 -12.75 14.25
CA GLY A 205 5.66 -13.71 15.06
C GLY A 205 7.15 -13.37 14.98
N GLU A 206 7.80 -13.28 16.15
CA GLU A 206 9.17 -12.79 16.39
C GLU A 206 10.08 -12.86 15.16
N LEU A 207 10.07 -11.81 14.34
CA LEU A 207 11.08 -11.61 13.31
C LEU A 207 12.31 -11.04 14.00
N ASP A 208 13.42 -11.77 13.97
CA ASP A 208 14.71 -11.33 14.47
C ASP A 208 15.25 -10.17 13.61
N TRP A 209 14.97 -8.96 14.09
CA TRP A 209 15.30 -7.69 13.43
C TRP A 209 16.81 -7.45 13.29
N ASP A 210 17.64 -8.04 14.17
CA ASP A 210 19.09 -7.89 14.14
C ASP A 210 19.72 -8.67 12.97
N SER A 211 19.11 -9.80 12.59
CA SER A 211 19.53 -10.58 11.41
C SER A 211 19.20 -9.88 10.09
N LEU A 212 18.10 -9.12 10.01
CA LEU A 212 17.70 -8.40 8.79
C LEU A 212 18.57 -7.15 8.54
N LEU A 213 18.93 -6.42 9.60
CA LEU A 213 19.79 -5.24 9.49
C LEU A 213 21.21 -5.59 9.01
N LYS A 214 21.77 -6.70 9.51
CA LYS A 214 23.08 -7.21 9.03
C LYS A 214 23.07 -7.54 7.53
N ASN A 215 21.97 -8.07 7.01
CA ASN A 215 21.86 -8.40 5.59
C ASN A 215 21.75 -7.17 4.68
N LEU A 216 21.20 -6.06 5.17
CA LEU A 216 21.11 -4.80 4.41
C LEU A 216 22.44 -4.02 4.42
N GLU A 217 23.22 -4.10 5.50
CA GLU A 217 24.57 -3.51 5.55
C GLU A 217 25.57 -4.27 4.67
N MET A 218 25.43 -5.60 4.54
CA MET A 218 26.29 -6.40 3.65
C MET A 218 26.08 -6.14 2.15
N GLN A 219 24.97 -5.53 1.74
CA GLN A 219 24.71 -5.18 0.34
C GLN A 219 25.24 -3.79 -0.07
N ARG A 220 25.94 -3.09 0.84
CA ARG A 220 26.56 -1.77 0.58
C ARG A 220 28.05 -1.82 0.24
N HIS A 221 28.62 -3.01 -0.01
CA HIS A 221 30.01 -3.20 -0.42
C HIS A 221 30.15 -3.95 -1.74
#